data_AF-A0A4Q3AFF3-F1
#
_entry.id   AF-A0A4Q3AFF3-F1
#
_cell.length_a   1.000
_cell.length_b   1.000
_cell.length_c   1.000
_cell.angle_alpha   90.00
_cell.angle_beta   90.00
_cell.angle_gamma   90.00
#
_symmetry.space_group_name_H-M   'P 1'
#
loop_
_entity.id
_entity.type
_entity.pdbx_description
1 polymer ?
#
loop_
_entity_poly.entity_id
_entity_poly.type
_entity_poly.pdbx_seq_one_letter_code
_entity_poly.pdbx_strand_id
1 'polypeptide(L)'
;MVLLTTLAVGLLGLSSIEIRSSSRNVAMQQARANARMAMMMAVGNLQKYAGPDQRVTGPSDFLAPKNGNGANVAQPHWTGVWKSVMPDGGPMIRRQGNGGGLRDRRTLEGWDVRDDLLAQLVSGNEDGTRFTGDSGGGDEASQEVLVGKGSLGDGQTESESIVRAPKVTIQDSDNDKPAGEYAWWVGDLGTKAN
;
A
#
# COMPACT_ATOMS: atom_id res chain seq x y z
N MET A 1 17.46 47.42 36.57
CA MET A 1 17.28 45.97 36.72
C MET A 1 16.06 45.43 35.96
N VAL A 2 14.88 46.06 36.06
CA VAL A 2 13.64 45.60 35.37
C VAL A 2 13.77 45.50 33.84
N LEU A 3 14.51 46.41 33.20
CA LEU A 3 14.69 46.42 31.74
C LEU A 3 15.55 45.25 31.21
N LEU A 4 16.56 44.84 32.00
CA LEU A 4 17.37 43.66 31.67
C LEU A 4 16.55 42.37 31.84
N THR A 5 15.68 42.32 32.85
CA THR A 5 14.82 41.15 33.08
C THR A 5 13.75 41.00 32.00
N THR A 6 13.15 42.10 31.52
CA THR A 6 12.18 42.03 30.42
C THR A 6 12.83 41.63 29.10
N LEU A 7 14.04 42.12 28.82
CA LEU A 7 14.83 41.72 27.66
C LEU A 7 15.19 40.22 27.72
N ALA A 8 15.64 39.74 28.88
CA ALA A 8 15.98 38.33 29.07
C ALA A 8 14.77 37.41 28.84
N VAL A 9 13.59 37.77 29.36
CA VAL A 9 12.34 37.01 29.13
C VAL A 9 11.93 37.03 27.66
N GLY A 10 12.07 38.16 26.97
CA GLY A 10 11.81 38.26 25.53
C GLY A 10 12.71 37.35 24.69
N LEU A 11 14.02 37.35 24.99
CA LEU A 11 15.01 36.51 24.31
C LEU A 11 14.80 35.01 24.58
N LEU A 12 14.43 34.64 25.83
CA LEU A 12 14.06 33.26 26.18
C LEU A 12 12.80 32.80 25.44
N GLY A 13 11.82 33.70 25.28
CA GLY A 13 10.62 33.44 24.48
C GLY A 13 10.95 33.16 23.01
N LEU A 14 11.80 34.00 22.41
CA LEU A 14 12.26 33.83 21.03
C LEU A 14 13.04 32.52 20.85
N SER A 15 13.98 32.23 21.76
CA SER A 15 14.77 30.99 21.75
C SER A 15 13.87 29.75 21.83
N SER A 16 12.85 29.78 22.67
CA SER A 16 11.89 28.67 22.78
C SER A 16 11.06 28.47 21.51
N ILE A 17 10.70 29.55 20.80
CA ILE A 17 10.01 29.48 19.51
C ILE A 17 10.94 28.89 18.45
N GLU A 18 12.18 29.34 18.38
CA GLU A 18 13.19 28.85 17.45
C GLU A 18 13.49 27.35 17.65
N ILE A 19 13.60 26.89 18.90
CA ILE A 19 13.79 25.46 19.20
C ILE A 19 12.61 24.62 18.68
N ARG A 20 11.37 25.08 18.91
CA ARG A 20 10.17 24.38 18.40
C ARG A 20 10.06 24.42 16.87
N SER A 21 10.48 25.52 16.25
CA SER A 21 10.53 25.65 14.78
C SER A 21 11.56 24.69 14.19
N SER A 22 12.77 24.68 14.76
CA SER A 22 13.85 23.78 14.38
C SER A 22 13.45 22.31 14.54
N SER A 23 12.84 21.93 15.67
CA SER A 23 12.41 20.54 15.89
C SER A 23 11.36 20.09 14.86
N ARG A 24 10.43 20.97 14.47
CA ARG A 24 9.46 20.70 13.40
C ARG A 24 10.15 20.53 12.04
N ASN A 25 11.14 21.37 11.73
CA ASN A 25 11.91 21.25 10.50
C ASN A 25 12.66 19.91 10.43
N VAL A 26 13.29 19.47 11.53
CA VAL A 26 13.97 18.17 11.60
C VAL A 26 12.96 17.03 11.37
N ALA A 27 11.82 17.03 12.06
CA ALA A 27 10.78 16.02 11.89
C ALA A 27 10.23 15.98 10.44
N MET A 28 10.03 17.14 9.81
CA MET A 28 9.62 17.25 8.41
C MET A 28 10.65 16.68 7.43
N GLN A 29 11.95 16.94 7.67
CA GLN A 29 13.01 16.37 6.83
C GLN A 29 13.08 14.85 6.98
N GLN A 30 12.94 14.33 8.20
CA GLN A 30 12.90 12.89 8.46
C GLN A 30 11.69 12.25 7.77
N ALA A 31 10.49 12.82 7.90
CA ALA A 31 9.29 12.32 7.23
C ALA A 31 9.46 12.29 5.70
N ARG A 32 10.08 13.33 5.12
CA ARG A 32 10.40 13.37 3.67
C ARG A 32 11.45 12.34 3.25
N ALA A 33 12.41 12.02 4.13
CA ALA A 33 13.38 10.97 3.88
C ALA A 33 12.70 9.59 3.91
N ASN A 34 11.88 9.34 4.92
CA ASN A 34 11.09 8.11 5.06
C ASN A 34 10.14 7.91 3.87
N ALA A 35 9.46 8.97 3.42
CA ALA A 35 8.57 8.92 2.26
C ALA A 35 9.32 8.62 0.95
N ARG A 36 10.53 9.19 0.76
CA ARG A 36 11.36 8.88 -0.41
C ARG A 36 11.85 7.44 -0.41
N MET A 37 12.28 6.94 0.74
CA MET A 37 12.63 5.53 0.90
C MET A 37 11.43 4.62 0.63
N ALA A 38 10.24 4.93 1.19
CA ALA A 38 9.01 4.19 0.95
C ALA A 38 8.63 4.16 -0.54
N MET A 39 8.79 5.27 -1.25
CA MET A 39 8.60 5.34 -2.69
C MET A 39 9.58 4.42 -3.44
N MET A 40 10.86 4.41 -3.06
CA MET A 40 11.85 3.51 -3.66
C MET A 40 11.50 2.04 -3.42
N MET A 41 11.03 1.69 -2.21
CA MET A 41 10.57 0.33 -1.92
C MET A 41 9.32 -0.04 -2.72
N ALA A 42 8.36 0.88 -2.86
CA ALA A 42 7.17 0.67 -3.66
C ALA A 42 7.52 0.38 -5.14
N VAL A 43 8.41 1.19 -5.72
CA VAL A 43 8.89 1.00 -7.11
C VAL A 43 9.68 -0.30 -7.24
N GLY A 44 10.55 -0.62 -6.28
CA GLY A 44 11.30 -1.87 -6.28
C GLY A 44 10.40 -3.11 -6.22
N ASN A 45 9.38 -3.10 -5.35
CA ASN A 45 8.39 -4.17 -5.28
C ASN A 45 7.56 -4.28 -6.56
N LEU A 46 7.13 -3.15 -7.12
CA LEU A 46 6.43 -3.13 -8.40
C LEU A 46 7.28 -3.77 -9.51
N GLN A 47 8.56 -3.37 -9.64
CA GLN A 47 9.45 -3.95 -10.65
C GLN A 47 9.75 -5.43 -10.40
N LYS A 48 9.95 -5.83 -9.14
CA LYS A 48 10.20 -7.23 -8.75
C LYS A 48 9.04 -8.14 -9.13
N TYR A 49 7.81 -7.74 -8.82
CA TYR A 49 6.65 -8.61 -8.99
C TYR A 49 5.93 -8.44 -10.33
N ALA A 50 5.85 -7.21 -10.86
CA ALA A 50 5.17 -6.89 -12.12
C ALA A 50 6.12 -6.68 -13.32
N GLY A 51 7.43 -6.85 -13.15
CA GLY A 51 8.41 -6.74 -14.23
C GLY A 51 8.31 -7.84 -15.31
N PRO A 52 8.14 -9.12 -14.97
CA PRO A 52 7.97 -10.17 -15.97
C PRO A 52 6.67 -10.03 -16.78
N ASP A 53 6.71 -10.36 -18.07
CA ASP A 53 5.56 -10.27 -18.99
C ASP A 53 4.41 -11.26 -18.67
N GLN A 54 4.65 -12.20 -17.76
CA GLN A 54 3.66 -13.18 -17.30
C GLN A 54 2.91 -12.71 -16.05
N ARG A 55 2.63 -11.41 -15.95
CA ARG A 55 2.06 -10.75 -14.78
C ARG A 55 0.88 -9.88 -15.17
N VAL A 56 -0.16 -9.89 -14.36
CA VAL A 56 -1.33 -9.00 -14.50
C VAL A 56 -1.56 -8.31 -13.16
N THR A 57 -1.77 -6.99 -13.20
CA THR A 57 -2.15 -6.19 -12.05
C THR A 57 -3.66 -5.99 -12.01
N GLY A 58 -4.20 -5.72 -10.82
CA GLY A 58 -5.62 -5.50 -10.62
C GLY A 58 -6.01 -5.27 -9.16
N PRO A 59 -7.26 -4.88 -8.89
CA PRO A 59 -7.76 -4.67 -7.53
C PRO A 59 -7.88 -5.98 -6.75
N SER A 60 -7.68 -5.88 -5.44
CA SER A 60 -7.84 -6.99 -4.48
C SER A 60 -9.29 -7.41 -4.31
N ASP A 61 -10.24 -6.63 -4.80
CA ASP A 61 -11.65 -6.99 -4.88
C ASP A 61 -11.89 -8.35 -5.58
N PHE A 62 -10.99 -8.77 -6.49
CA PHE A 62 -11.05 -10.10 -7.09
C PHE A 62 -10.94 -11.26 -6.09
N LEU A 63 -10.42 -11.01 -4.88
CA LEU A 63 -10.32 -12.00 -3.81
C LEU A 63 -11.63 -12.21 -3.05
N ALA A 64 -12.66 -11.40 -3.33
CA ALA A 64 -13.98 -11.52 -2.72
C ALA A 64 -14.53 -12.95 -2.92
N PRO A 65 -15.12 -13.57 -1.87
CA PRO A 65 -15.70 -14.88 -2.00
C PRO A 65 -16.86 -14.86 -3.00
N LYS A 66 -16.83 -15.77 -4.00
CA LYS A 66 -17.82 -15.87 -5.08
C LYS A 66 -19.24 -16.25 -4.62
N ASN A 67 -19.45 -16.48 -3.32
CA ASN A 67 -20.64 -17.15 -2.79
C ASN A 67 -21.81 -16.22 -2.42
N GLY A 68 -21.88 -15.00 -2.95
CA GLY A 68 -23.05 -14.10 -2.81
C GLY A 68 -23.37 -13.63 -1.38
N ASN A 69 -22.75 -14.20 -0.35
CA ASN A 69 -22.69 -13.66 0.99
C ASN A 69 -21.70 -12.51 0.93
N GLY A 70 -22.19 -11.26 0.99
CA GLY A 70 -21.40 -10.02 0.87
C GLY A 70 -20.32 -9.81 1.94
N ALA A 71 -19.41 -10.77 2.08
CA ALA A 71 -18.16 -10.59 2.79
C ALA A 71 -17.29 -9.71 1.89
N ASN A 72 -17.31 -8.43 2.20
CA ASN A 72 -16.50 -7.44 1.50
C ASN A 72 -15.03 -7.71 1.81
N VAL A 73 -14.19 -7.63 0.77
CA VAL A 73 -12.74 -7.59 0.91
C VAL A 73 -12.39 -6.40 1.81
N ALA A 74 -11.61 -6.62 2.87
CA ALA A 74 -11.29 -5.57 3.84
C ALA A 74 -10.60 -4.35 3.20
N GLN A 75 -9.80 -4.59 2.15
CA GLN A 75 -9.10 -3.57 1.37
C GLN A 75 -9.23 -3.85 -0.13
N PRO A 76 -10.36 -3.48 -0.77
CA PRO A 76 -10.65 -3.85 -2.16
C PRO A 76 -9.71 -3.17 -3.18
N HIS A 77 -9.24 -1.96 -2.86
CA HIS A 77 -8.43 -1.13 -3.75
C HIS A 77 -6.93 -1.44 -3.74
N TRP A 78 -6.48 -2.38 -2.89
CA TRP A 78 -5.08 -2.80 -2.91
C TRP A 78 -4.75 -3.47 -4.23
N THR A 79 -3.61 -3.13 -4.82
CA THR A 79 -3.23 -3.72 -6.11
C THR A 79 -2.52 -5.05 -5.89
N GLY A 80 -3.15 -6.11 -6.38
CA GLY A 80 -2.54 -7.42 -6.46
C GLY A 80 -1.77 -7.60 -7.77
N VAL A 81 -0.82 -8.51 -7.75
CA VAL A 81 -0.10 -9.02 -8.92
C VAL A 81 -0.38 -10.51 -9.04
N TRP A 82 -0.92 -10.93 -10.17
CA TRP A 82 -1.23 -12.33 -10.45
C TRP A 82 -0.37 -12.87 -11.60
N LYS A 83 -0.18 -14.18 -11.61
CA LYS A 83 0.38 -14.88 -12.78
C LYS A 83 -0.64 -14.90 -13.92
N SER A 84 -0.17 -14.71 -15.15
CA SER A 84 -0.99 -14.88 -16.36
C SER A 84 -0.79 -16.23 -17.05
N VAL A 85 -0.05 -17.14 -16.41
CA VAL A 85 0.23 -18.48 -16.89
C VAL A 85 -0.24 -19.49 -15.85
N MET A 86 -0.59 -20.68 -16.34
CA MET A 86 -0.96 -21.78 -15.47
C MET A 86 0.25 -22.28 -14.64
N PRO A 87 0.03 -23.09 -13.59
CA PRO A 87 1.13 -23.65 -12.78
C PRO A 87 2.17 -24.43 -13.59
N ASP A 88 1.79 -24.97 -14.75
CA ASP A 88 2.67 -25.65 -15.71
C ASP A 88 3.47 -24.70 -16.63
N GLY A 89 3.33 -23.39 -16.46
CA GLY A 89 3.95 -22.36 -17.30
C GLY A 89 3.30 -22.20 -18.68
N GLY A 90 2.25 -22.96 -18.97
CA GLY A 90 1.54 -22.87 -20.23
C GLY A 90 0.52 -21.73 -20.28
N PRO A 91 0.04 -21.37 -21.48
CA PRO A 91 -0.96 -20.33 -21.62
C PRO A 91 -2.29 -20.77 -21.01
N MET A 92 -3.01 -19.80 -20.43
CA MET A 92 -4.36 -20.00 -19.88
C MET A 92 -5.39 -20.33 -20.97
N ILE A 93 -5.22 -19.78 -22.18
CA ILE A 93 -6.03 -20.11 -23.36
C ILE A 93 -5.25 -21.06 -24.26
N ARG A 94 -5.80 -22.23 -24.56
CA ARG A 94 -5.20 -23.20 -25.50
C ARG A 94 -6.15 -23.50 -26.65
N ARG A 95 -5.58 -23.72 -27.84
CA ARG A 95 -6.35 -24.22 -28.99
C ARG A 95 -6.70 -25.68 -28.74
N GLN A 96 -7.98 -26.00 -28.81
CA GLN A 96 -8.47 -27.37 -28.81
C GLN A 96 -8.20 -27.97 -30.20
N GLY A 97 -7.39 -29.03 -30.26
CA GLY A 97 -6.92 -29.66 -31.51
C GLY A 97 -8.03 -29.96 -32.52
N ASN A 98 -8.64 -31.14 -32.45
CA ASN A 98 -9.65 -31.59 -33.44
C ASN A 98 -11.00 -30.83 -33.36
N GLY A 99 -11.21 -30.01 -32.33
CA GLY A 99 -12.46 -29.27 -32.12
C GLY A 99 -12.48 -27.84 -32.64
N GLY A 100 -11.35 -27.32 -33.15
CA GLY A 100 -11.28 -26.02 -33.84
C GLY A 100 -11.50 -24.76 -32.98
N GLY A 101 -11.65 -24.87 -31.66
CA GLY A 101 -11.93 -23.73 -30.77
C GLY A 101 -10.78 -23.33 -29.84
N LEU A 102 -10.87 -22.13 -29.25
CA LEU A 102 -10.06 -21.74 -28.09
C LEU A 102 -10.77 -22.22 -26.82
N ARG A 103 -10.02 -22.79 -25.88
CA ARG A 103 -10.53 -23.18 -24.56
C ARG A 103 -9.78 -22.44 -23.47
N ASP A 104 -10.54 -21.90 -22.53
CA ASP A 104 -10.02 -21.37 -21.27
C ASP A 104 -9.82 -22.51 -20.28
N ARG A 105 -8.57 -22.74 -19.89
CA ARG A 105 -8.22 -23.78 -18.93
C ARG A 105 -8.70 -23.47 -17.52
N ARG A 106 -8.89 -22.18 -17.17
CA ARG A 106 -9.30 -21.76 -15.82
C ARG A 106 -10.66 -22.32 -15.43
N THR A 107 -11.57 -22.41 -16.40
CA THR A 107 -12.92 -22.96 -16.20
C THR A 107 -12.93 -24.48 -16.08
N LEU A 108 -11.95 -25.16 -16.67
CA LEU A 108 -11.92 -26.62 -16.77
C LEU A 108 -11.12 -27.27 -15.63
N GLU A 109 -10.05 -26.61 -15.18
CA GLU A 109 -9.12 -27.14 -14.18
C GLU A 109 -9.42 -26.63 -12.76
N GLY A 110 -10.47 -25.82 -12.57
CA GLY A 110 -10.88 -25.32 -11.27
C GLY A 110 -9.95 -24.22 -10.74
N TRP A 111 -9.94 -23.07 -11.41
CA TRP A 111 -9.09 -21.94 -11.06
C TRP A 111 -9.55 -21.18 -9.81
N ASP A 112 -8.62 -20.99 -8.87
CA ASP A 112 -8.72 -20.04 -7.77
C ASP A 112 -7.76 -18.86 -8.00
N VAL A 113 -8.29 -17.65 -7.83
CA VAL A 113 -7.54 -16.39 -7.92
C VAL A 113 -6.46 -16.27 -6.83
N ARG A 114 -6.64 -16.96 -5.69
CA ARG A 114 -5.69 -16.95 -4.57
C ARG A 114 -4.40 -17.68 -4.91
N ASP A 115 -4.47 -18.75 -5.69
CA ASP A 115 -3.30 -19.59 -6.01
C ASP A 115 -2.32 -18.88 -6.96
N ASP A 116 -2.85 -17.98 -7.80
CA ASP A 116 -2.05 -17.20 -8.75
C ASP A 116 -1.58 -15.85 -8.20
N LEU A 117 -2.05 -15.46 -7.00
CA LEU A 117 -1.63 -14.21 -6.35
C LEU A 117 -0.17 -14.31 -5.93
N LEU A 118 0.67 -13.46 -6.51
CA LEU A 118 2.10 -13.41 -6.21
C LEU A 118 2.42 -12.45 -5.07
N ALA A 119 1.82 -11.26 -5.12
CA ALA A 119 2.07 -10.19 -4.17
C ALA A 119 0.92 -9.20 -4.17
N GLN A 120 0.77 -8.47 -3.07
CA GLN A 120 0.00 -7.25 -3.01
C GLN A 120 0.94 -6.08 -2.73
N LEU A 121 0.84 -5.06 -3.56
CA LEU A 121 1.77 -3.92 -3.59
C LEU A 121 1.39 -2.89 -2.54
N VAL A 122 1.62 -3.24 -1.27
CA VAL A 122 1.37 -2.43 -0.09
C VAL A 122 2.51 -2.58 0.92
N SER A 123 2.73 -1.56 1.74
CA SER A 123 3.72 -1.61 2.82
C SER A 123 3.46 -2.74 3.81
N GLY A 124 4.54 -3.33 4.32
CA GLY A 124 4.52 -4.50 5.18
C GLY A 124 4.59 -5.84 4.45
N ASN A 125 4.52 -5.83 3.10
CA ASN A 125 4.68 -6.99 2.23
C ASN A 125 6.04 -7.05 1.50
N GLU A 126 7.05 -6.34 1.99
CA GLU A 126 8.36 -6.23 1.32
C GLU A 126 9.08 -7.60 1.24
N ASP A 127 8.96 -8.42 2.29
CA ASP A 127 9.60 -9.73 2.42
C ASP A 127 8.66 -10.91 2.06
N GLY A 128 7.43 -10.63 1.61
CA GLY A 128 6.44 -11.65 1.26
C GLY A 128 5.01 -11.19 1.51
N THR A 129 4.04 -12.11 1.44
CA THR A 129 2.61 -11.81 1.65
C THR A 129 2.25 -11.91 3.12
N ARG A 130 2.51 -10.85 3.89
CA ARG A 130 2.10 -10.72 5.30
C ARG A 130 0.65 -10.26 5.44
N PHE A 131 0.24 -9.33 4.59
CA PHE A 131 -1.09 -8.75 4.53
C PHE A 131 -1.74 -9.08 3.19
N THR A 132 -3.02 -9.41 3.23
CA THR A 132 -3.84 -9.64 2.04
C THR A 132 -5.07 -8.74 2.10
N GLY A 133 -5.63 -8.38 0.94
CA GLY A 133 -6.79 -7.51 0.87
C GLY A 133 -8.01 -8.08 1.59
N ASP A 134 -8.09 -9.41 1.70
CA ASP A 134 -9.15 -10.13 2.41
C ASP A 134 -8.95 -10.09 3.94
N SER A 135 -7.73 -10.35 4.42
CA SER A 135 -7.39 -10.30 5.85
C SER A 135 -7.20 -8.88 6.40
N GLY A 136 -7.03 -7.90 5.52
CA GLY A 136 -6.68 -6.52 5.86
C GLY A 136 -5.23 -6.36 6.36
N GLY A 137 -4.92 -5.12 6.74
CA GLY A 137 -3.60 -4.68 7.21
C GLY A 137 -3.40 -4.65 8.73
N GLY A 138 -4.25 -5.34 9.50
CA GLY A 138 -4.32 -5.21 10.97
C GLY A 138 -5.29 -4.11 11.43
N ASP A 139 -5.17 -3.69 12.69
CA ASP A 139 -6.03 -2.66 13.30
C ASP A 139 -5.87 -1.30 12.61
N GLU A 140 -6.90 -0.46 12.62
CA GLU A 140 -6.85 0.88 12.01
C GLU A 140 -5.68 1.74 12.53
N ALA A 141 -5.30 1.61 13.80
CA ALA A 141 -4.17 2.33 14.40
C ALA A 141 -2.80 1.95 13.81
N SER A 142 -2.71 0.75 13.23
CA SER A 142 -1.52 0.24 12.56
C SER A 142 -1.47 0.60 11.08
N GLN A 143 -2.44 1.37 10.58
CA GLN A 143 -2.55 1.75 9.18
C GLN A 143 -2.56 3.27 9.03
N GLU A 144 -2.11 3.74 7.86
CA GLU A 144 -2.16 5.15 7.46
C GLU A 144 -3.12 5.31 6.28
N VAL A 145 -3.88 6.42 6.26
CA VAL A 145 -4.77 6.75 5.15
C VAL A 145 -3.95 7.41 4.04
N LEU A 146 -3.85 6.73 2.89
CA LEU A 146 -3.10 7.23 1.74
C LEU A 146 -4.01 7.91 0.71
N VAL A 147 -5.24 7.42 0.57
CA VAL A 147 -6.29 8.03 -0.25
C VAL A 147 -7.54 8.14 0.60
N GLY A 148 -8.10 9.34 0.70
CA GLY A 148 -9.31 9.56 1.47
C GLY A 148 -9.89 10.95 1.30
N LYS A 149 -10.40 11.53 2.39
CA LYS A 149 -11.05 12.84 2.37
C LYS A 149 -10.18 13.90 1.69
N GLY A 150 -10.75 14.61 0.72
CA GLY A 150 -10.07 15.61 -0.10
C GLY A 150 -9.40 15.06 -1.37
N SER A 151 -9.23 13.73 -1.48
CA SER A 151 -8.77 13.06 -2.71
C SER A 151 -9.91 12.43 -3.52
N LEU A 152 -11.08 12.20 -2.89
CA LEU A 152 -12.18 11.41 -3.45
C LEU A 152 -13.29 12.23 -4.12
N GLY A 153 -13.13 13.54 -4.30
CA GLY A 153 -14.20 14.41 -4.80
C GLY A 153 -15.36 14.57 -3.81
N ASP A 154 -16.27 15.50 -4.08
CA ASP A 154 -17.42 15.77 -3.20
C ASP A 154 -18.47 14.66 -3.32
N GLY A 155 -18.92 14.11 -2.18
CA GLY A 155 -20.04 13.16 -2.10
C GLY A 155 -19.67 11.67 -2.02
N GLN A 156 -18.39 11.31 -2.05
CA GLN A 156 -17.95 9.94 -1.78
C GLN A 156 -18.03 9.63 -0.28
N THR A 157 -18.62 8.48 0.08
CA THR A 157 -18.75 8.05 1.48
C THR A 157 -17.44 7.42 1.93
N GLU A 158 -16.96 7.77 3.13
CA GLU A 158 -15.58 7.54 3.59
C GLU A 158 -15.17 6.05 3.67
N SER A 159 -16.09 5.09 3.70
CA SER A 159 -15.74 3.70 4.03
C SER A 159 -15.23 2.86 2.85
N GLU A 160 -15.81 3.01 1.65
CA GLU A 160 -15.57 2.09 0.52
C GLU A 160 -14.45 2.56 -0.42
N SER A 161 -14.15 3.86 -0.43
CA SER A 161 -13.21 4.48 -1.37
C SER A 161 -11.89 4.89 -0.71
N ILE A 162 -11.74 4.71 0.61
CA ILE A 162 -10.50 4.99 1.31
C ILE A 162 -9.48 3.87 1.05
N VAL A 163 -8.23 4.26 0.81
CA VAL A 163 -7.10 3.34 0.76
C VAL A 163 -6.24 3.53 1.98
N ARG A 164 -6.12 2.47 2.78
CA ARG A 164 -5.24 2.41 3.94
C ARG A 164 -4.06 1.50 3.65
N ALA A 165 -2.88 1.80 4.18
CA ALA A 165 -1.72 0.92 4.08
C ALA A 165 -1.11 0.69 5.46
N PRO A 166 -0.61 -0.52 5.77
CA PRO A 166 0.05 -0.83 7.04
C PRO A 166 1.27 0.07 7.26
N LYS A 167 1.43 0.60 8.46
CA LYS A 167 2.62 1.36 8.85
C LYS A 167 3.75 0.39 9.18
N VAL A 168 4.91 0.64 8.59
CA VAL A 168 6.14 -0.10 8.87
C VAL A 168 7.07 0.81 9.66
N THR A 169 7.50 0.33 10.81
CA THR A 169 8.41 1.04 11.71
C THR A 169 9.84 0.95 11.19
N ILE A 170 10.51 2.10 11.13
CA ILE A 170 11.95 2.19 10.90
C ILE A 170 12.62 2.17 12.28
N GLN A 171 13.37 1.10 12.53
CA GLN A 171 14.16 0.94 13.74
C GLN A 171 15.41 1.84 13.65
N ASP A 172 15.70 2.59 14.72
CA ASP A 172 17.01 3.22 14.90
C ASP A 172 17.99 2.18 15.41
N SER A 173 19.08 1.94 14.67
CA SER A 173 20.09 0.94 15.03
C SER A 173 20.77 1.21 16.37
N ASP A 174 20.74 2.45 16.85
CA ASP A 174 21.52 2.86 18.02
C ASP A 174 20.74 2.85 19.34
N ASN A 175 19.40 2.83 19.33
CA ASN A 175 18.63 3.08 20.56
C ASN A 175 17.34 2.24 20.77
N ASP A 176 17.05 1.24 19.95
CA ASP A 176 15.81 0.42 20.03
C ASP A 176 14.52 1.27 20.07
N LYS A 177 14.63 2.52 19.60
CA LYS A 177 13.53 3.48 19.48
C LYS A 177 13.13 3.58 18.01
N PRO A 178 11.83 3.76 17.72
CA PRO A 178 11.39 3.98 16.35
C PRO A 178 11.93 5.32 15.85
N ALA A 179 12.77 5.29 14.81
CA ALA A 179 13.25 6.46 14.09
C ALA A 179 12.13 7.15 13.30
N GLY A 180 11.09 6.39 12.96
CA GLY A 180 9.88 6.86 12.33
C GLY A 180 9.08 5.71 11.75
N GLU A 181 8.02 6.04 11.02
CA GLU A 181 7.17 5.08 10.31
C GLU A 181 7.05 5.50 8.85
N TYR A 182 6.73 4.54 8.00
CA TYR A 182 6.33 4.80 6.63
C TYR A 182 5.19 3.87 6.22
N ALA A 183 4.41 4.31 5.23
CA ALA A 183 3.42 3.48 4.57
C ALA A 183 3.43 3.81 3.07
N TRP A 184 3.16 2.82 2.24
CA TRP A 184 3.09 2.99 0.79
C TRP A 184 2.07 2.03 0.18
N TRP A 185 1.49 2.44 -0.94
CA TRP A 185 0.61 1.63 -1.76
C TRP A 185 0.87 2.00 -3.22
N VAL A 186 0.85 1.00 -4.09
CA VAL A 186 0.87 1.22 -5.54
C VAL A 186 -0.54 1.00 -6.05
N GLY A 187 -1.13 2.04 -6.63
CA GLY A 187 -2.45 1.96 -7.26
C GLY A 187 -2.34 1.63 -8.75
N ASP A 188 -3.09 0.62 -9.16
CA ASP A 188 -3.32 0.25 -10.56
C ASP A 188 -4.01 1.39 -11.34
N LEU A 189 -3.80 1.45 -12.66
CA LEU A 189 -4.47 2.44 -13.51
C LEU A 189 -5.97 2.14 -13.65
N GLY A 190 -6.37 0.86 -13.64
CA GLY A 190 -7.77 0.45 -13.72
C GLY A 190 -8.60 0.88 -12.52
N THR A 191 -7.98 1.15 -11.38
CA THR A 191 -8.65 1.63 -10.15
C THR A 191 -8.69 3.16 -10.03
N LYS A 192 -8.04 3.91 -10.93
CA LYS A 192 -7.97 5.38 -10.88
C LYS A 192 -9.07 6.08 -11.69
N ALA A 193 -9.80 5.34 -12.50
CA ALA A 193 -10.95 5.86 -13.23
C ALA A 193 -12.19 5.86 -12.33
N ASN A 194 -12.25 6.83 -11.42
CA ASN A 194 -13.47 7.22 -10.70
C ASN A 194 -14.11 8.42 -11.40
#